data_AF-S6A553-F1
#
_entry.id   AF-S6A553-F1
#
_cell.length_a   1.000
_cell.length_b   1.000
_cell.length_c   1.000
_cell.angle_alpha   90.00
_cell.angle_beta   90.00
_cell.angle_gamma   90.00
#
_symmetry.space_group_name_H-M   'P 1'
#
loop_
_entity.id
_entity.type
_entity.pdbx_description
1 polymer ?
#
loop_
_entity_poly.entity_id
_entity_poly.type
_entity_poly.pdbx_seq_one_letter_code
_entity_poly.pdbx_strand_id
1 'polypeptide(L)'
;MSKFFTASRIMYISGIFALCTAIVMNITAQVPFVGFLPVVKWIDLVINIICVIFCIILFIYPGNKILTYIMFFTEAGVTVHMGFIGIGTLLFASGCTICFVNGDFKTHYKQKLTFLLTYWAVISIGLYFSFNIKMFIFEISLTLFYFGLLFCLYKKLESNLAYLLPPTEIVSTEIPLPPKGSILKLSDYGLSDRQKDFIFGSFAEGKTYEELAAEHHVSISVVKKDMAAACKNLGVANREALRILLLQYTYK
;
A
#
# COMPACT_ATOMS: atom_id res chain seq x y z
N MET A 1 6.48 -22.08 4.97
CA MET A 1 5.33 -21.78 4.08
C MET A 1 5.12 -20.29 3.76
N SER A 2 5.80 -19.33 4.41
CA SER A 2 5.51 -17.89 4.26
C SER A 2 6.02 -17.20 2.98
N LYS A 3 6.89 -17.83 2.18
CA LYS A 3 7.43 -17.19 0.96
C LYS A 3 6.50 -17.25 -0.26
N PHE A 4 5.52 -18.16 -0.28
CA PHE A 4 4.69 -18.37 -1.47
C PHE A 4 3.39 -17.55 -1.48
N PHE A 5 2.76 -17.32 -0.32
CA PHE A 5 1.54 -16.53 -0.18
C PHE A 5 1.86 -15.09 0.22
N THR A 6 2.23 -14.27 -0.77
CA THR A 6 2.32 -12.81 -0.60
C THR A 6 0.93 -12.18 -0.75
N ALA A 7 0.73 -10.98 -0.19
CA ALA A 7 -0.53 -10.23 -0.30
C ALA A 7 -1.00 -10.10 -1.77
N SER A 8 -0.06 -9.83 -2.69
CA SER A 8 -0.34 -9.77 -4.13
C SER A 8 -0.87 -11.09 -4.69
N ARG A 9 -0.27 -12.23 -4.31
CA ARG A 9 -0.72 -13.55 -4.78
C ARG A 9 -2.08 -13.93 -4.21
N ILE A 10 -2.37 -13.54 -2.97
CA ILE A 10 -3.70 -13.70 -2.37
C ILE A 10 -4.75 -12.88 -3.13
N MET A 11 -4.41 -11.64 -3.53
CA MET A 11 -5.28 -10.82 -4.37
C MET A 11 -5.53 -11.48 -5.73
N TYR A 12 -4.50 -11.96 -6.42
CA TYR A 12 -4.66 -12.55 -7.75
C TYR A 12 -5.40 -13.88 -7.73
N ILE A 13 -5.18 -14.76 -6.74
CA ILE A 13 -5.95 -16.02 -6.64
C ILE A 13 -7.42 -15.75 -6.33
N SER A 14 -7.72 -14.75 -5.49
CA SER A 14 -9.09 -14.32 -5.22
C SER A 14 -9.73 -13.69 -6.47
N GLY A 15 -8.95 -12.94 -7.25
CA GLY A 15 -9.36 -12.39 -8.54
C GLY A 15 -9.69 -13.48 -9.57
N ILE A 16 -8.88 -14.54 -9.68
CA ILE A 16 -9.19 -15.70 -10.54
C ILE A 16 -10.54 -16.29 -10.16
N PHE A 17 -10.78 -16.51 -8.86
CA PHE A 17 -12.03 -17.07 -8.40
C PHE A 17 -13.22 -16.18 -8.76
N ALA A 18 -13.15 -14.87 -8.47
CA ALA A 18 -14.20 -13.91 -8.81
C ALA A 18 -14.48 -13.85 -10.33
N LEU A 19 -13.44 -13.76 -11.15
CA LEU A 19 -13.59 -13.68 -12.61
C LEU A 19 -14.11 -14.99 -13.22
N CYS A 20 -13.69 -16.15 -12.71
CA CYS A 20 -14.27 -17.43 -13.11
C CYS A 20 -15.77 -17.50 -12.77
N THR A 21 -16.18 -17.02 -11.59
CA THR A 21 -17.61 -16.94 -11.26
C THR A 21 -18.36 -15.98 -12.19
N ALA A 22 -17.76 -14.83 -12.53
CA ALA A 22 -18.33 -13.89 -13.49
C ALA A 22 -18.49 -14.50 -14.89
N ILE A 23 -17.51 -15.28 -15.37
CA ILE A 23 -17.60 -16.03 -16.64
C ILE A 23 -18.77 -17.00 -16.62
N VAL A 24 -18.89 -17.80 -15.56
CA VAL A 24 -20.01 -18.76 -15.42
C VAL A 24 -21.34 -18.02 -15.40
N MET A 25 -21.43 -16.92 -14.66
CA MET A 25 -22.64 -16.10 -14.62
C MET A 25 -22.97 -15.48 -15.98
N ASN A 26 -22.00 -14.98 -16.74
CA ASN A 26 -22.22 -14.42 -18.07
C ASN A 26 -22.78 -15.46 -19.06
N ILE A 27 -22.40 -16.74 -18.91
CA ILE A 27 -22.90 -17.86 -19.73
C ILE A 27 -24.27 -18.35 -19.27
N THR A 28 -24.46 -18.50 -17.95
CA THR A 28 -25.60 -19.23 -17.37
C THR A 28 -26.73 -18.34 -16.89
N ALA A 29 -26.41 -17.17 -16.35
CA ALA A 29 -27.38 -16.23 -15.85
C ALA A 29 -27.70 -15.22 -16.96
N GLN A 30 -28.93 -15.27 -17.48
CA GLN A 30 -29.50 -14.13 -18.19
C GLN A 30 -29.81 -13.03 -17.16
N VAL A 31 -28.76 -12.41 -16.60
CA VAL A 31 -28.95 -11.29 -15.68
C VAL A 31 -29.68 -10.19 -16.47
N PRO A 32 -30.85 -9.71 -16.01
CA PRO A 32 -31.73 -8.83 -16.79
C PRO A 32 -31.26 -7.37 -16.78
N PHE A 33 -29.95 -7.14 -16.65
CA PHE A 33 -29.39 -5.81 -16.87
C PHE A 33 -29.22 -5.66 -18.38
N VAL A 34 -30.10 -4.85 -18.95
CA VAL A 34 -30.11 -4.47 -20.36
C VAL A 34 -28.84 -3.66 -20.64
N GLY A 35 -27.72 -4.34 -20.81
CA GLY A 35 -26.52 -3.76 -21.41
C GLY A 35 -26.85 -3.35 -22.84
N PHE A 36 -26.28 -2.24 -23.29
CA PHE A 36 -26.64 -1.53 -24.53
C PHE A 36 -26.55 -2.37 -25.83
N LEU A 37 -25.92 -3.55 -25.84
CA LEU A 37 -25.67 -4.32 -27.07
C LEU A 37 -25.70 -5.84 -26.82
N PRO A 38 -26.50 -6.62 -27.57
CA PRO A 38 -26.42 -8.08 -27.60
C PRO A 38 -25.04 -8.61 -28.02
N VAL A 39 -24.28 -7.80 -28.78
CA VAL A 39 -22.89 -8.04 -29.20
C VAL A 39 -21.90 -7.91 -28.02
N VAL A 40 -22.25 -7.17 -26.97
CA VAL A 40 -21.37 -6.86 -25.82
C VAL A 40 -21.20 -8.06 -24.88
N LYS A 41 -22.17 -8.99 -24.79
CA LYS A 41 -22.01 -10.21 -23.98
C LYS A 41 -20.77 -11.04 -24.33
N TRP A 42 -20.42 -11.12 -25.62
CA TRP A 42 -19.22 -11.85 -26.06
C TRP A 42 -17.94 -11.08 -25.77
N ILE A 43 -17.98 -9.74 -25.90
CA ILE A 43 -16.85 -8.87 -25.57
C ILE A 43 -16.55 -8.98 -24.08
N ASP A 44 -17.59 -8.91 -23.24
CA ASP A 44 -17.54 -9.08 -21.79
C ASP A 44 -16.94 -10.43 -21.38
N LEU A 45 -17.41 -11.51 -22.00
CA LEU A 45 -16.86 -12.85 -21.78
C LEU A 45 -15.37 -12.93 -22.15
N VAL A 46 -15.00 -12.40 -23.32
CA VAL A 46 -13.60 -12.39 -23.80
C VAL A 46 -12.71 -11.58 -22.87
N ILE A 47 -13.17 -10.42 -22.41
CA ILE A 47 -12.39 -9.57 -21.51
C ILE A 47 -12.22 -10.24 -20.14
N ASN A 48 -13.27 -10.86 -19.58
CA ASN A 48 -13.14 -11.59 -18.32
C ASN A 48 -12.15 -12.76 -18.44
N ILE A 49 -12.15 -13.48 -19.58
CA ILE A 49 -11.15 -14.53 -19.86
C ILE A 49 -9.73 -13.93 -19.90
N ILE A 50 -9.54 -12.80 -20.59
CA ILE A 50 -8.25 -12.10 -20.63
C ILE A 50 -7.80 -11.68 -19.22
N CYS A 51 -8.71 -11.14 -18.40
CA CYS A 51 -8.43 -10.76 -17.02
C CYS A 51 -8.08 -11.98 -16.15
N VAL A 52 -8.70 -13.15 -16.36
CA VAL A 52 -8.29 -14.41 -15.70
C VAL A 52 -6.87 -14.78 -16.08
N ILE A 53 -6.53 -14.71 -17.38
CA ILE A 53 -5.17 -14.99 -17.87
C ILE A 53 -4.17 -14.03 -17.23
N PHE A 54 -4.50 -12.74 -17.14
CA PHE A 54 -3.65 -11.76 -16.45
C PHE A 54 -3.50 -12.08 -14.97
N CYS A 55 -4.57 -12.47 -14.27
CA CYS A 55 -4.47 -12.90 -12.88
C CYS A 55 -3.57 -14.14 -12.71
N ILE A 56 -3.62 -15.12 -13.62
CA ILE A 56 -2.74 -16.29 -13.59
C ILE A 56 -1.28 -15.88 -13.80
N ILE A 57 -1.00 -15.03 -14.79
CA ILE A 57 0.36 -14.52 -15.05
C ILE A 57 0.87 -13.74 -13.82
N LEU A 58 0.04 -12.87 -13.25
CA LEU A 58 0.37 -12.06 -12.07
C LEU A 58 0.49 -12.90 -10.79
N PHE A 59 -0.20 -14.02 -10.69
CA PHE A 59 0.01 -14.97 -9.60
C PHE A 59 1.42 -15.57 -9.65
N ILE A 60 1.89 -15.94 -10.84
CA ILE A 60 3.26 -16.45 -11.04
C ILE A 60 4.28 -15.32 -10.85
N TYR A 61 4.04 -14.16 -11.49
CA TYR A 61 4.91 -12.98 -11.53
C TYR A 61 4.25 -11.73 -10.92
N PRO A 62 4.12 -11.64 -9.58
CA PRO A 62 3.34 -10.59 -8.92
C PRO A 62 3.95 -9.18 -8.99
N GLY A 63 5.21 -9.05 -9.42
CA GLY A 63 5.93 -7.77 -9.51
C GLY A 63 5.61 -6.93 -10.74
N ASN A 64 4.84 -7.44 -11.71
CA ASN A 64 4.56 -6.72 -12.94
C ASN A 64 3.44 -5.68 -12.77
N LYS A 65 3.83 -4.47 -12.37
CA LYS A 65 2.92 -3.34 -12.12
C LYS A 65 2.07 -2.94 -13.33
N ILE A 66 2.64 -2.97 -14.54
CA ILE A 66 1.95 -2.56 -15.77
C ILE A 66 0.77 -3.50 -16.02
N LEU A 67 1.00 -4.81 -15.90
CA LEU A 67 -0.05 -5.80 -16.11
C LEU A 67 -1.15 -5.70 -15.04
N THR A 68 -0.78 -5.39 -13.79
CA THR A 68 -1.75 -5.06 -12.74
C THR A 68 -2.62 -3.87 -13.13
N TYR A 69 -2.04 -2.79 -13.68
CA TYR A 69 -2.80 -1.60 -14.06
C TYR A 69 -3.75 -1.88 -15.20
N ILE A 70 -3.28 -2.55 -16.25
CA ILE A 70 -4.11 -2.96 -17.38
C ILE A 70 -5.30 -3.77 -16.87
N MET A 71 -5.05 -4.78 -16.04
CA MET A 71 -6.10 -5.62 -15.46
C MET A 71 -7.14 -4.80 -14.68
N PHE A 72 -6.71 -3.95 -13.74
CA PHE A 72 -7.63 -3.15 -12.93
C PHE A 72 -8.45 -2.16 -13.75
N PHE A 73 -7.83 -1.45 -14.69
CA PHE A 73 -8.53 -0.44 -15.49
C PHE A 73 -9.44 -1.09 -16.54
N THR A 74 -8.98 -2.13 -17.24
CA THR A 74 -9.82 -2.84 -18.20
C THR A 74 -11.06 -3.46 -17.52
N GLU A 75 -10.86 -4.17 -16.40
CA GLU A 75 -11.96 -4.78 -15.67
C GLU A 75 -12.92 -3.73 -15.10
N ALA A 76 -12.40 -2.61 -14.58
CA ALA A 76 -13.22 -1.52 -14.05
C ALA A 76 -14.19 -0.98 -15.10
N GLY A 77 -13.68 -0.56 -16.27
CA GLY A 77 -14.52 0.04 -17.30
C GLY A 77 -15.58 -0.93 -17.84
N VAL A 78 -15.20 -2.19 -18.05
CA VAL A 78 -16.12 -3.22 -18.53
C VAL A 78 -17.19 -3.54 -17.49
N THR A 79 -16.81 -3.73 -16.23
CA THR A 79 -17.74 -4.02 -15.12
C THR A 79 -18.77 -2.91 -14.94
N VAL A 80 -18.35 -1.64 -15.07
CA VAL A 80 -19.27 -0.50 -15.06
C VAL A 80 -20.27 -0.59 -16.22
N HIS A 81 -19.81 -0.87 -17.44
CA HIS A 81 -20.68 -0.99 -18.61
C HIS A 81 -21.60 -2.21 -18.59
N MET A 82 -21.24 -3.28 -17.88
CA MET A 82 -22.13 -4.42 -17.59
C MET A 82 -23.27 -4.03 -16.63
N GLY A 83 -23.23 -2.84 -16.03
CA GLY A 83 -24.21 -2.36 -15.05
C GLY A 83 -23.81 -2.60 -13.59
N PHE A 84 -22.67 -3.25 -13.34
CA PHE A 84 -22.10 -3.45 -11.99
C PHE A 84 -21.28 -2.24 -11.54
N ILE A 85 -21.91 -1.06 -11.58
CA ILE A 85 -21.27 0.23 -11.35
C ILE A 85 -20.38 0.19 -10.09
N GLY A 86 -20.92 -0.14 -8.92
CA GLY A 86 -20.16 -0.13 -7.66
C GLY A 86 -18.88 -0.98 -7.67
N ILE A 87 -18.91 -2.16 -8.30
CA ILE A 87 -17.71 -3.03 -8.39
C ILE A 87 -16.68 -2.40 -9.33
N GLY A 88 -17.13 -1.92 -10.50
CA GLY A 88 -16.24 -1.29 -11.47
C GLY A 88 -15.62 0.01 -10.95
N THR A 89 -16.37 0.86 -10.26
CA THR A 89 -15.87 2.07 -9.60
C THR A 89 -14.85 1.74 -8.53
N LEU A 90 -15.10 0.71 -7.72
CA LEU A 90 -14.17 0.26 -6.68
C LEU A 90 -12.86 -0.24 -7.30
N LEU A 91 -12.91 -0.98 -8.40
CA LEU A 91 -11.73 -1.43 -9.14
C LEU A 91 -10.95 -0.24 -9.70
N PHE A 92 -11.63 0.75 -10.29
CA PHE A 92 -10.97 1.96 -10.78
C PHE A 92 -10.26 2.74 -9.66
N ALA A 93 -10.96 2.99 -8.56
CA ALA A 93 -10.43 3.69 -7.40
C ALA A 93 -9.24 2.94 -6.80
N SER A 94 -9.36 1.61 -6.66
CA SER A 94 -8.28 0.74 -6.20
C SER A 94 -7.07 0.78 -7.12
N GLY A 95 -7.27 0.71 -8.44
CA GLY A 95 -6.21 0.83 -9.45
C GLY A 95 -5.45 2.16 -9.33
N CYS A 96 -6.19 3.27 -9.16
CA CYS A 96 -5.59 4.58 -8.91
C CYS A 96 -4.78 4.63 -7.61
N THR A 97 -5.30 4.04 -6.52
CA THR A 97 -4.57 3.93 -5.25
C THR A 97 -3.30 3.09 -5.40
N ILE A 98 -3.32 2.00 -6.16
CA ILE A 98 -2.12 1.18 -6.41
C ILE A 98 -1.07 2.01 -7.18
N CYS A 99 -1.47 2.75 -8.22
CA CYS A 99 -0.57 3.68 -8.94
C CYS A 99 0.05 4.73 -7.99
N PHE A 100 -0.74 5.25 -7.04
CA PHE A 100 -0.26 6.17 -6.02
C PHE A 100 0.76 5.53 -5.07
N VAL A 101 0.43 4.37 -4.49
CA VAL A 101 1.32 3.63 -3.57
C VAL A 101 2.62 3.20 -4.26
N ASN A 102 2.56 2.84 -5.54
CA ASN A 102 3.75 2.51 -6.33
C ASN A 102 4.63 3.71 -6.69
N GLY A 103 4.19 4.93 -6.40
CA GLY A 103 4.93 6.17 -6.63
C GLY A 103 4.88 6.68 -8.06
N ASP A 104 3.92 6.23 -8.88
CA ASP A 104 3.86 6.60 -10.31
C ASP A 104 3.53 8.08 -10.52
N PHE A 105 2.93 8.74 -9.53
CA PHE A 105 2.65 10.17 -9.57
C PHE A 105 3.82 11.05 -9.11
N LYS A 106 5.02 10.51 -8.83
CA LYS A 106 6.18 11.34 -8.47
C LYS A 106 6.64 12.26 -9.60
N THR A 107 6.48 11.83 -10.85
CA THR A 107 6.87 12.56 -12.06
C THR A 107 5.69 12.69 -13.01
N HIS A 108 5.56 13.82 -13.70
CA HIS A 108 4.49 14.05 -14.69
C HIS A 108 3.07 13.84 -14.14
N TYR A 109 2.85 14.10 -12.84
CA TYR A 109 1.59 13.80 -12.16
C TYR A 109 0.36 14.42 -12.82
N LYS A 110 0.50 15.66 -13.34
CA LYS A 110 -0.59 16.37 -14.03
C LYS A 110 -1.06 15.60 -15.25
N GLN A 111 -0.12 15.17 -16.11
CA GLN A 111 -0.45 14.42 -17.34
C GLN A 111 -1.10 13.08 -17.02
N LYS A 112 -0.56 12.34 -16.05
CA LYS A 112 -1.12 11.05 -15.62
C LYS A 112 -2.50 11.18 -15.01
N LEU A 113 -2.71 12.22 -14.19
CA LEU A 113 -4.01 12.52 -13.60
C LEU A 113 -5.02 12.92 -14.68
N THR A 114 -4.62 13.77 -15.63
CA THR A 114 -5.48 14.13 -16.77
C THR A 114 -5.88 12.89 -17.57
N PHE A 115 -4.93 11.99 -17.87
CA PHE A 115 -5.24 10.74 -18.59
C PHE A 115 -6.27 9.89 -17.84
N LEU A 116 -6.10 9.67 -16.53
CA LEU A 116 -7.04 8.88 -15.72
C LEU A 116 -8.41 9.54 -15.60
N LEU A 117 -8.46 10.87 -15.44
CA LEU A 117 -9.71 11.62 -15.41
C LEU A 117 -10.44 11.57 -16.74
N THR A 118 -9.72 11.73 -17.85
CA THR A 118 -10.29 11.62 -19.20
C THR A 118 -10.81 10.20 -19.45
N TYR A 119 -10.03 9.18 -19.10
CA TYR A 119 -10.44 7.78 -19.20
C TYR A 119 -11.75 7.53 -18.43
N TRP A 120 -11.82 7.96 -17.17
CA TRP A 120 -13.02 7.73 -16.35
C TRP A 120 -14.22 8.56 -16.82
N ALA A 121 -13.99 9.79 -17.26
CA ALA A 121 -15.04 10.63 -17.84
C ALA A 121 -15.69 9.97 -19.07
N VAL A 122 -14.89 9.33 -19.94
CA VAL A 122 -15.43 8.59 -21.10
C VAL A 122 -16.32 7.43 -20.66
N ILE A 123 -15.88 6.64 -19.66
CA ILE A 123 -16.69 5.54 -19.10
C ILE A 123 -18.00 6.06 -18.50
N SER A 124 -17.94 7.11 -17.67
CA SER A 124 -19.13 7.71 -17.06
C SER A 124 -20.08 8.29 -18.11
N ILE A 125 -19.58 8.97 -19.15
CA ILE A 125 -20.43 9.47 -20.25
C ILE A 125 -21.08 8.30 -21.00
N GLY A 126 -20.37 7.19 -21.21
CA GLY A 126 -20.97 6.00 -21.81
C GLY A 126 -22.13 5.41 -20.99
N LEU A 127 -22.06 5.50 -19.65
CA LEU A 127 -23.20 5.14 -18.78
C LEU A 127 -24.40 6.07 -18.96
N TYR A 128 -24.20 7.37 -19.17
CA TYR A 128 -25.29 8.31 -19.41
C TYR A 128 -26.14 7.88 -20.61
N PHE A 129 -25.49 7.51 -21.71
CA PHE A 129 -26.17 7.03 -22.92
C PHE A 129 -26.81 5.64 -22.74
N SER A 130 -26.22 4.79 -21.90
CA SER A 130 -26.67 3.40 -21.73
C SER A 130 -27.80 3.24 -20.70
N PHE A 131 -27.80 4.04 -19.62
CA PHE A 131 -28.67 3.82 -18.46
C PHE A 131 -29.31 5.09 -17.87
N ASN A 132 -29.22 6.22 -18.58
CA ASN A 132 -29.78 7.54 -18.25
C ASN A 132 -29.00 8.33 -17.17
N ILE A 133 -29.41 9.60 -16.99
CA ILE A 133 -28.81 10.58 -16.08
C ILE A 133 -28.72 10.10 -14.62
N LYS A 134 -29.67 9.28 -14.16
CA LYS A 134 -29.68 8.77 -12.78
C LYS A 134 -28.45 7.91 -12.50
N MET A 135 -28.09 7.03 -13.44
CA MET A 135 -26.93 6.14 -13.30
C MET A 135 -25.61 6.90 -13.46
N PHE A 136 -25.58 7.94 -14.31
CA PHE A 136 -24.44 8.85 -14.40
C PHE A 136 -24.17 9.58 -13.07
N ILE A 137 -25.19 10.17 -12.46
CA ILE A 137 -25.06 10.87 -11.16
C ILE A 137 -24.66 9.90 -10.05
N PHE A 138 -25.23 8.69 -10.07
CA PHE A 138 -24.88 7.65 -9.11
C PHE A 138 -23.41 7.24 -9.23
N GLU A 139 -22.89 7.09 -10.45
CA GLU A 139 -21.49 6.76 -10.69
C GLU A 139 -20.53 7.85 -10.19
N ILE A 140 -20.84 9.12 -10.44
CA ILE A 140 -20.03 10.24 -9.92
C ILE A 140 -20.01 10.20 -8.39
N SER A 141 -21.17 9.95 -7.78
CA SER A 141 -21.32 9.89 -6.32
C SER A 141 -20.51 8.72 -5.72
N LEU A 142 -20.56 7.54 -6.34
CA LEU A 142 -19.77 6.38 -5.94
C LEU A 142 -18.28 6.61 -6.13
N THR A 143 -17.88 7.26 -7.22
CA THR A 143 -16.47 7.59 -7.48
C THR A 143 -15.91 8.45 -6.35
N LEU A 144 -16.61 9.52 -5.99
CA LEU A 144 -16.23 10.40 -4.88
C LEU A 144 -16.19 9.64 -3.55
N PHE A 145 -17.21 8.82 -3.28
CA PHE A 145 -17.28 8.02 -2.07
C PHE A 145 -16.11 7.04 -1.93
N TYR A 146 -15.80 6.25 -2.96
CA TYR A 146 -14.71 5.26 -2.88
C TYR A 146 -13.34 5.91 -2.76
N PHE A 147 -13.08 7.02 -3.47
CA PHE A 147 -11.84 7.77 -3.25
C PHE A 147 -11.75 8.33 -1.82
N GLY A 148 -12.84 8.89 -1.29
CA GLY A 148 -12.91 9.36 0.09
C GLY A 148 -12.69 8.23 1.11
N LEU A 149 -13.29 7.06 0.88
CA LEU A 149 -13.15 5.87 1.72
C LEU A 149 -11.70 5.37 1.71
N LEU A 150 -11.10 5.18 0.53
CA LEU A 150 -9.71 4.71 0.40
C LEU A 150 -8.73 5.71 0.99
N PHE A 151 -8.96 7.01 0.82
CA PHE A 151 -8.15 8.05 1.46
C PHE A 151 -8.27 8.03 2.98
N CYS A 152 -9.48 7.85 3.52
CA CYS A 152 -9.72 7.70 4.95
C CYS A 152 -9.00 6.46 5.52
N LEU A 153 -9.10 5.32 4.83
CA LEU A 153 -8.39 4.10 5.20
C LEU A 153 -6.87 4.29 5.15
N TYR A 154 -6.36 4.92 4.10
CA TYR A 154 -4.95 5.28 3.98
C TYR A 154 -4.50 6.13 5.16
N LYS A 155 -5.23 7.19 5.52
CA LYS A 155 -4.88 8.07 6.65
C LYS A 155 -4.91 7.37 8.00
N LYS A 156 -5.89 6.50 8.24
CA LYS A 156 -5.94 5.69 9.47
C LYS A 156 -4.79 4.68 9.55
N LEU A 157 -4.44 4.05 8.43
CA LEU A 157 -3.30 3.14 8.36
C LEU A 157 -1.98 3.89 8.55
N GLU A 158 -1.82 5.04 7.90
CA GLU A 158 -0.66 5.94 8.05
C GLU A 158 -0.48 6.34 9.52
N SER A 159 -1.52 6.82 10.20
CA SER A 159 -1.43 7.21 11.62
C SER A 159 -1.10 6.03 12.54
N ASN A 160 -1.69 4.86 12.27
CA ASN A 160 -1.46 3.67 13.09
C ASN A 160 -0.13 2.99 12.80
N LEU A 161 0.48 3.18 11.64
CA LEU A 161 1.76 2.58 11.26
C LEU A 161 2.93 3.58 11.32
N ALA A 162 2.65 4.87 11.54
CA ALA A 162 3.66 5.92 11.62
C ALA A 162 4.75 5.63 12.65
N TYR A 163 4.43 4.94 13.75
CA TYR A 163 5.43 4.57 14.76
C TYR A 163 6.46 3.53 14.28
N LEU A 164 6.12 2.74 13.24
CA LEU A 164 7.00 1.76 12.61
C LEU A 164 7.87 2.37 11.51
N LEU A 165 7.43 3.50 10.94
CA LEU A 165 8.17 4.20 9.92
C LEU A 165 9.20 5.13 10.57
N PRO A 166 10.44 5.19 10.06
CA PRO A 166 11.34 6.26 10.45
C PRO A 166 10.65 7.60 10.09
N PRO A 167 10.65 8.60 10.99
CA PRO A 167 10.00 9.86 10.69
C PRO A 167 10.62 10.44 9.41
N THR A 168 9.75 10.83 8.45
CA THR A 168 10.15 11.48 7.20
C THR A 168 10.85 12.80 7.45
N GLU A 169 10.50 13.45 8.55
CA GLU A 169 11.38 14.39 9.20
C GLU A 169 12.44 13.55 9.91
N ILE A 170 13.62 13.46 9.29
CA ILE A 170 14.85 13.44 10.10
C ILE A 170 14.64 14.63 11.01
N VAL A 171 14.27 14.38 12.28
CA VAL A 171 14.32 15.40 13.30
C VAL A 171 15.74 15.89 13.16
N SER A 172 15.89 17.08 12.55
CA SER A 172 17.16 17.73 12.39
C SER A 172 17.53 18.09 13.81
N THR A 173 18.13 17.12 14.49
CA THR A 173 18.73 17.36 15.76
C THR A 173 19.75 18.43 15.51
N GLU A 174 19.51 19.61 16.09
CA GLU A 174 20.50 20.68 16.23
C GLU A 174 21.81 20.19 16.88
N ILE A 175 21.84 18.93 17.34
CA ILE A 175 23.02 18.21 17.75
C ILE A 175 23.96 18.04 16.55
N PRO A 176 25.18 18.62 16.60
CA PRO A 176 26.18 18.41 15.57
C PRO A 176 26.61 16.94 15.55
N LEU A 177 26.07 16.19 14.59
CA LEU A 177 26.53 14.84 14.28
C LEU A 177 27.74 14.92 13.34
N PRO A 178 28.75 14.06 13.51
CA PRO A 178 29.90 14.03 12.63
C PRO A 178 29.49 13.50 11.23
N PRO A 179 30.32 13.69 10.19
CA PRO A 179 29.99 13.23 8.85
C PRO A 179 29.79 11.72 8.78
N LYS A 180 28.83 11.27 7.96
CA LYS A 180 28.50 9.84 7.77
C LYS A 180 29.77 9.02 7.48
N GLY A 181 29.90 7.86 8.12
CA GLY A 181 31.09 7.00 8.04
C GLY A 181 32.22 7.33 9.04
N SER A 182 32.12 8.40 9.81
CA SER A 182 33.05 8.69 10.90
C SER A 182 32.79 7.82 12.14
N ILE A 183 33.71 7.89 13.11
CA ILE A 183 33.53 7.26 14.42
C ILE A 183 32.52 8.07 15.23
N LEU A 184 31.43 7.45 15.67
CA LEU A 184 30.45 8.05 16.58
C LEU A 184 30.77 7.58 18.01
N LYS A 185 31.26 8.49 18.86
CA LYS A 185 31.44 8.21 20.29
C LYS A 185 30.14 8.48 21.03
N LEU A 186 29.44 7.43 21.44
CA LEU A 186 28.15 7.55 22.14
C LEU A 186 28.26 8.31 23.47
N SER A 187 29.44 8.31 24.09
CA SER A 187 29.73 9.07 25.31
C SER A 187 29.57 10.58 25.13
N ASP A 188 29.86 11.11 23.95
CA ASP A 188 29.84 12.56 23.67
C ASP A 188 28.40 13.10 23.62
N TYR A 189 27.41 12.21 23.54
CA TYR A 189 25.97 12.51 23.49
C TYR A 189 25.25 12.21 24.81
N GLY A 190 26.00 12.05 25.91
CA GLY A 190 25.44 11.87 27.24
C GLY A 190 24.76 10.53 27.48
N LEU A 191 25.10 9.49 26.71
CA LEU A 191 24.63 8.13 26.98
C LEU A 191 25.42 7.50 28.13
N SER A 192 24.70 6.93 29.09
CA SER A 192 25.30 6.15 30.17
C SER A 192 25.82 4.80 29.66
N ASP A 193 26.76 4.20 30.39
CA ASP A 193 27.32 2.89 29.98
C ASP A 193 26.25 1.80 29.93
N ARG A 194 25.27 1.83 30.84
CA ARG A 194 24.10 0.95 30.80
C ARG A 194 23.25 1.14 29.52
N GLN A 195 23.08 2.38 29.06
CA GLN A 195 22.36 2.64 27.81
C GLN A 195 23.13 2.15 26.59
N LYS A 196 24.46 2.27 26.60
CA LYS A 196 25.32 1.72 25.55
C LYS A 196 25.18 0.20 25.50
N ASP A 197 25.25 -0.48 26.64
CA ASP A 197 25.10 -1.94 26.71
C ASP A 197 23.75 -2.42 26.16
N PHE A 198 22.65 -1.72 26.51
CA PHE A 198 21.34 -2.04 25.95
C PHE A 198 21.27 -1.83 24.43
N ILE A 199 21.91 -0.78 23.91
CA ILE A 199 21.99 -0.52 22.46
C ILE A 199 22.81 -1.63 21.77
N PHE A 200 23.98 -1.97 22.32
CA PHE A 200 24.86 -3.01 21.78
C PHE A 200 24.18 -4.38 21.80
N GLY A 201 23.64 -4.83 22.94
CA GLY A 201 22.96 -6.12 23.04
C GLY A 201 21.70 -6.19 22.17
N SER A 202 20.95 -5.10 22.03
CA SER A 202 19.76 -5.01 21.18
C SER A 202 20.08 -5.09 19.68
N PHE A 203 21.18 -4.49 19.23
CA PHE A 203 21.48 -4.33 17.79
C PHE A 203 22.59 -5.24 17.27
N ALA A 204 23.65 -5.48 18.03
CA ALA A 204 24.76 -6.37 17.66
C ALA A 204 24.44 -7.84 17.94
N GLU A 205 23.81 -8.11 19.08
CA GLU A 205 23.52 -9.49 19.54
C GLU A 205 22.05 -9.90 19.29
N GLY A 206 21.20 -8.96 18.89
CA GLY A 206 19.79 -9.23 18.58
C GLY A 206 18.92 -9.58 19.79
N LYS A 207 19.39 -9.27 21.00
CA LYS A 207 18.70 -9.60 22.26
C LYS A 207 17.37 -8.84 22.37
N THR A 208 16.38 -9.53 22.92
CA THR A 208 15.09 -8.96 23.29
C THR A 208 15.20 -8.11 24.56
N TYR A 209 14.23 -7.24 24.80
CA TYR A 209 14.19 -6.46 26.04
C TYR A 209 14.04 -7.32 27.30
N GLU A 210 13.52 -8.54 27.15
CA GLU A 210 13.41 -9.53 28.23
C GLU A 210 14.78 -10.11 28.59
N GLU A 211 15.58 -10.47 27.59
CA GLU A 211 16.94 -10.97 27.78
C GLU A 211 17.86 -9.90 28.38
N LEU A 212 17.78 -8.66 27.87
CA LEU A 212 18.55 -7.52 28.43
C LEU A 212 18.13 -7.19 29.86
N ALA A 213 16.84 -7.31 30.18
CA ALA A 213 16.34 -7.11 31.53
C ALA A 213 16.89 -8.18 32.49
N ALA A 214 16.91 -9.43 32.06
CA ALA A 214 17.45 -10.54 32.84
C ALA A 214 18.97 -10.42 33.08
N GLU A 215 19.72 -10.08 32.04
CA GLU A 215 21.18 -9.96 32.07
C GLU A 215 21.67 -8.82 32.96
N HIS A 216 20.96 -7.69 32.97
CA HIS A 216 21.30 -6.54 33.79
C HIS A 216 20.52 -6.46 35.11
N HIS A 217 19.76 -7.50 35.46
CA HIS A 217 18.94 -7.59 36.68
C HIS A 217 17.98 -6.38 36.87
N VAL A 218 17.37 -5.90 35.79
CA VAL A 218 16.41 -4.79 35.80
C VAL A 218 15.05 -5.23 35.27
N SER A 219 14.00 -4.41 35.46
CA SER A 219 12.70 -4.70 34.84
C SER A 219 12.69 -4.28 33.37
N ILE A 220 11.86 -4.94 32.56
CA ILE A 220 11.63 -4.60 31.14
C ILE A 220 11.23 -3.12 30.98
N SER A 221 10.47 -2.59 31.94
CA SER A 221 10.08 -1.17 31.95
C SER A 221 11.27 -0.22 32.09
N VAL A 222 12.30 -0.60 32.86
CA VAL A 222 13.55 0.17 32.99
C VAL A 222 14.34 0.13 31.68
N VAL A 223 14.45 -1.04 31.04
CA VAL A 223 15.10 -1.16 29.71
C VAL A 223 14.41 -0.27 28.67
N LYS A 224 13.07 -0.29 28.62
CA LYS A 224 12.29 0.58 27.72
C LYS A 224 12.50 2.06 28.02
N LYS A 225 12.51 2.45 29.30
CA LYS A 225 12.74 3.84 29.73
C LYS A 225 14.13 4.33 29.34
N ASP A 226 15.15 3.51 29.52
CA ASP A 226 16.53 3.84 29.18
C ASP A 226 16.75 3.91 27.67
N MET A 227 16.17 2.98 26.90
CA MET A 227 16.19 3.02 25.44
C MET A 227 15.47 4.26 24.90
N ALA A 228 14.34 4.65 25.51
CA ALA A 228 13.64 5.89 25.15
C ALA A 228 14.47 7.15 25.49
N ALA A 229 15.16 7.15 26.64
CA ALA A 229 16.07 8.22 27.01
C ALA A 229 17.26 8.33 26.04
N ALA A 230 17.85 7.20 25.64
CA ALA A 230 18.90 7.14 24.63
C ALA A 230 18.42 7.67 23.27
N CYS A 231 17.20 7.30 22.86
CA CYS A 231 16.57 7.84 21.65
C CYS A 231 16.42 9.36 21.74
N LYS A 232 15.98 9.89 22.89
CA LYS A 232 15.85 11.33 23.12
C LYS A 232 17.20 12.06 23.07
N ASN A 233 18.24 11.49 23.67
CA ASN A 233 19.59 12.07 23.69
C ASN A 233 20.22 12.16 22.29
N LEU A 234 19.92 11.19 21.42
CA LEU A 234 20.34 11.18 20.01
C LEU A 234 19.28 11.82 19.08
N GLY A 235 18.22 12.39 19.66
CA GLY A 235 17.05 12.99 19.03
C GLY A 235 16.41 12.18 17.89
N VAL A 236 16.38 10.86 18.07
CA VAL A 236 15.65 9.92 17.22
C VAL A 236 14.31 9.55 17.86
N ALA A 237 13.28 9.36 17.04
CA ALA A 237 11.91 9.16 17.53
C ALA A 237 11.64 7.74 18.06
N ASN A 238 12.33 6.73 17.53
CA ASN A 238 12.08 5.32 17.86
C ASN A 238 13.34 4.45 17.72
N ARG A 239 13.24 3.19 18.18
CA ARG A 239 14.33 2.20 18.15
C ARG A 239 14.87 1.94 16.74
N GLU A 240 14.01 1.92 15.71
CA GLU A 240 14.45 1.67 14.34
C GLU A 240 15.16 2.89 13.73
N ALA A 241 14.72 4.10 14.05
CA ALA A 241 15.44 5.33 13.70
C ALA A 241 16.81 5.37 14.37
N LEU A 242 16.91 4.94 15.65
CA LEU A 242 18.18 4.76 16.34
C LEU A 242 19.08 3.74 15.63
N ARG A 243 18.53 2.58 15.25
CA ARG A 243 19.25 1.54 14.51
C ARG A 243 19.78 2.07 13.17
N ILE A 244 18.94 2.74 12.40
CA ILE A 244 19.29 3.32 11.10
C ILE A 244 20.35 4.41 11.27
N LEU A 245 20.27 5.23 12.30
CA LEU A 245 21.27 6.24 12.62
C LEU A 245 22.62 5.57 12.92
N LEU A 246 22.64 4.55 13.79
CA LEU A 246 23.87 3.85 14.17
C LEU A 246 24.49 3.07 13.00
N LEU A 247 23.68 2.54 12.08
CA LEU A 247 24.17 1.88 10.85
C LEU A 247 24.95 2.82 9.92
N GLN A 248 24.81 4.14 10.06
CA GLN A 248 25.52 5.13 9.24
C GLN A 248 26.93 5.46 9.77
N TYR A 249 27.31 4.95 10.94
CA TYR A 249 28.57 5.27 11.61
C TYR A 249 29.31 4.00 12.03
N THR A 250 30.63 4.13 12.20
CA THR A 250 31.41 3.12 12.93
C THR A 250 31.37 3.49 14.40
N TYR A 251 30.41 2.98 15.15
CA TYR A 251 30.23 3.33 16.57
C TYR A 251 31.13 2.45 17.47
N LYS A 252 31.79 3.09 18.44
CA LYS A 252 32.61 2.48 19.50
C LYS A 252 32.13 2.96 20.86
#